data_AF-A0A1G0Z1F5-F1
#
_entry.id   AF-A0A1G0Z1F5-F1
#
_cell.length_a   1.000
_cell.length_b   1.000
_cell.length_c   1.000
_cell.angle_alpha   90.00
_cell.angle_beta   90.00
_cell.angle_gamma   90.00
#
_symmetry.space_group_name_H-M   'P 1'
#
loop_
_entity.id
_entity.type
_entity.pdbx_description
1 polymer ?
#
loop_
_entity_poly.entity_id
_entity_poly.type
_entity_poly.pdbx_seq_one_letter_code
_entity_poly.pdbx_strand_id
1 'polypeptide(L)' 'MASAESNLKKLGRTNIPMNFVKKSNGCWNHDEWLGFCDFLKEKGYNPIDFDQVGLLLEKKKAEFLSKNSCSCSQ' A
#
# COMPACT_ATOMS: atom_id res chain seq x y z
N MET A 1 10.10 -1.35 22.18
CA MET A 1 10.55 -1.68 20.81
C MET A 1 9.39 -1.41 19.88
N ALA A 2 9.55 -0.61 18.82
CA ALA A 2 8.49 -0.48 17.82
C ALA A 2 8.50 -1.77 16.98
N SER A 3 7.48 -2.61 17.16
CA SER A 3 7.34 -3.86 16.40
C SER A 3 6.88 -3.57 14.98
N ALA A 4 7.25 -4.43 14.03
CA ALA A 4 6.83 -4.32 12.63
C ALA A 4 5.31 -4.13 12.45
N GLU A 5 4.51 -4.80 13.28
CA GLU A 5 3.05 -4.61 13.33
C GLU A 5 2.60 -3.18 13.68
N SER A 6 3.31 -2.48 14.56
CA SER A 6 2.96 -1.11 14.94
C SER A 6 3.20 -0.14 13.78
N ASN A 7 4.29 -0.33 13.04
CA ASN A 7 4.60 0.44 11.85
C ASN A 7 3.61 0.13 10.72
N LEU A 8 3.24 -1.14 10.53
CA LEU A 8 2.19 -1.55 9.59
C LEU A 8 0.82 -0.92 9.92
N LYS A 9 0.40 -0.95 11.20
CA LYS A 9 -0.85 -0.31 11.63
C LYS A 9 -0.83 1.19 11.40
N LYS A 10 0.29 1.86 11.65
CA LYS A 10 0.47 3.28 11.32
C LYS A 10 0.34 3.49 9.81
N LEU A 11 1.02 2.68 8.99
CA LEU A 11 0.95 2.78 7.54
C LEU A 11 -0.49 2.60 7.02
N GLY A 12 -1.22 1.59 7.50
CA GLY A 12 -2.60 1.31 7.10
C GLY A 12 -3.60 2.41 7.48
N ARG A 13 -3.30 3.19 8.54
CA ARG A 13 -4.07 4.40 8.92
C ARG A 13 -3.79 5.61 8.04
N THR A 14 -2.68 5.62 7.31
CA THR A 14 -2.35 6.72 6.39
C THR A 14 -2.91 6.48 5.00
N ASN A 15 -2.93 7.54 4.20
CA ASN A 15 -3.27 7.48 2.78
C ASN A 15 -2.09 7.03 1.90
N ILE A 16 -0.90 6.76 2.46
CA ILE A 16 0.29 6.34 1.70
C ILE A 16 0.02 5.12 0.80
N PRO A 17 -0.46 3.97 1.30
CA PRO A 17 -0.74 2.81 0.47
C PRO A 17 -1.82 3.08 -0.58
N MET A 18 -2.87 3.82 -0.22
CA MET A 18 -3.94 4.20 -1.17
C MET A 18 -3.41 5.12 -2.28
N ASN A 19 -2.53 6.05 -1.95
CA ASN A 19 -1.96 6.99 -2.90
C ASN A 19 -0.99 6.30 -3.87
N PHE A 20 -0.22 5.31 -3.38
CA PHE A 20 0.60 4.44 -4.22
C PHE A 20 -0.26 3.66 -5.21
N VAL A 21 -1.30 2.97 -4.73
CA VAL A 21 -2.26 2.24 -5.59
C VAL A 21 -2.87 3.15 -6.65
N LYS A 22 -3.32 4.35 -6.27
CA LYS A 22 -3.88 5.33 -7.22
C LYS A 22 -2.87 5.79 -8.26
N LYS A 23 -1.63 6.10 -7.84
CA LYS A 23 -0.57 6.55 -8.73
C LYS A 23 -0.22 5.49 -9.77
N SER A 24 -0.17 4.23 -9.35
CA SER A 24 0.08 3.08 -10.23
C SER A 24 -1.21 2.54 -10.87
N ASN A 25 -2.37 3.19 -10.71
CA ASN A 25 -3.68 2.72 -11.20
C ASN A 25 -4.01 1.25 -10.84
N GLY A 26 -3.55 0.78 -9.67
CA GLY A 26 -3.71 -0.60 -9.24
C GLY A 26 -2.78 -1.61 -9.93
N CYS A 27 -1.87 -1.15 -10.81
CA CYS A 27 -0.89 -1.96 -11.52
C CYS A 27 0.50 -1.41 -11.27
N TRP A 28 1.26 -2.05 -10.38
CA TRP A 28 2.66 -1.72 -10.15
C TRP A 28 3.57 -2.90 -10.50
N ASN A 29 4.77 -2.61 -10.96
CA ASN A 29 5.80 -3.59 -11.22
C ASN A 29 6.73 -3.78 -10.00
N HIS A 30 7.72 -4.66 -10.13
CA HIS A 30 8.67 -4.93 -9.06
C HIS A 30 9.54 -3.71 -8.71
N ASP A 31 9.84 -2.86 -9.69
CA ASP A 31 10.66 -1.66 -9.50
C ASP A 31 9.92 -0.62 -8.64
N GLU A 32 8.65 -0.36 -8.97
CA GLU A 32 7.76 0.50 -8.17
C GLU A 32 7.58 -0.04 -6.74
N TRP A 33 7.48 -1.35 -6.58
CA TRP A 33 7.43 -2.00 -5.28
C TRP A 33 8.69 -1.75 -4.45
N LEU A 34 9.88 -1.94 -5.05
CA LEU A 34 11.15 -1.66 -4.37
C LEU A 34 11.28 -0.19 -3.97
N GLY A 35 10.93 0.73 -4.87
CA GLY A 35 10.91 2.16 -4.57
C GLY A 35 9.94 2.51 -3.44
N PHE A 36 8.79 1.85 -3.36
CA PHE A 36 7.87 2.01 -2.25
C PHE A 36 8.43 1.47 -0.93
N CYS A 37 9.07 0.31 -0.95
CA CYS A 37 9.75 -0.26 0.23
C CYS A 37 10.85 0.67 0.74
N ASP A 38 11.63 1.27 -0.16
CA ASP A 38 12.70 2.20 0.21
C ASP A 38 12.13 3.50 0.82
N PHE A 39 11.10 4.06 0.19
CA PHE A 39 10.37 5.21 0.72
C PHE A 39 9.84 4.97 2.15
N LEU A 40 9.36 3.77 2.46
CA LEU A 40 8.90 3.41 3.81
C LEU A 40 10.05 3.37 4.82
N LYS A 41 11.23 2.88 4.41
CA LYS A 41 12.44 2.90 5.25
C LYS A 41 12.88 4.33 5.53
N GLU A 42 12.95 5.18 4.50
CA GLU A 42 13.31 6.60 4.63
C GLU A 42 12.35 7.38 5.53
N LYS A 43 11.06 7.05 5.47
CA LYS A 43 10.02 7.65 6.33
C LYS A 43 10.08 7.17 7.79
N GLY A 44 10.95 6.21 8.11
CA GLY A 44 11.10 5.69 9.47
C GLY A 44 10.08 4.63 9.87
N TYR A 45 9.46 3.93 8.89
CA TYR A 45 8.63 2.77 9.18
C TYR A 45 9.44 1.50 9.45
N ASN A 46 10.78 1.56 9.44
CA ASN A 46 11.64 0.42 9.74
C ASN A 46 11.73 0.16 11.27
N PRO A 47 11.58 -1.09 11.74
CA PRO A 47 11.31 -2.33 10.99
C PRO A 47 9.85 -2.43 10.52
N ILE A 48 9.62 -2.88 9.28
CA ILE A 48 8.30 -3.18 8.71
C ILE A 48 8.32 -4.50 7.96
N ASP A 49 7.20 -5.20 7.98
CA ASP A 49 7.03 -6.47 7.26
C ASP A 49 6.53 -6.22 5.84
N PHE A 50 7.39 -6.47 4.84
CA PHE A 50 7.07 -6.21 3.45
C PHE A 50 5.99 -7.14 2.89
N ASP A 51 5.87 -8.37 3.41
CA ASP A 51 4.82 -9.31 3.01
C ASP A 51 3.44 -8.77 3.41
N GLN A 52 3.31 -8.28 4.64
CA GLN A 52 2.11 -7.61 5.13
C GLN A 52 1.82 -6.29 4.39
N VAL A 53 2.85 -5.54 3.99
CA VAL A 53 2.67 -4.33 3.16
C VAL A 53 2.09 -4.70 1.79
N GLY A 54 2.52 -5.81 1.20
CA GLY A 54 2.00 -6.32 -0.08
C GLY A 54 0.50 -6.62 0.03
N LEU A 55 0.12 -7.41 1.04
CA LEU A 55 -1.29 -7.72 1.34
C LEU A 55 -2.14 -6.46 1.59
N LEU A 56 -1.58 -5.45 2.25
CA LEU A 56 -2.24 -4.18 2.49
C LEU A 56 -2.48 -3.41 1.18
N LEU A 57 -1.49 -3.36 0.29
CA LEU A 57 -1.64 -2.73 -1.03
C LEU A 57 -2.66 -3.47 -1.88
N GLU A 58 -2.68 -4.80 -1.86
CA GLU A 58 -3.64 -5.60 -2.61
C GLU A 58 -5.08 -5.38 -2.13
N LYS A 59 -5.31 -5.27 -0.81
CA LYS A 59 -6.61 -4.87 -0.26
C LYS A 59 -7.04 -3.49 -0.76
N LYS A 60 -6.13 -2.52 -0.70
CA LYS A 60 -6.40 -1.14 -1.17
C LYS A 60 -6.62 -1.08 -2.68
N LYS A 61 -5.91 -1.90 -3.45
CA LYS A 61 -6.12 -2.11 -4.89
C LYS A 61 -7.51 -2.65 -5.16
N ALA A 62 -7.95 -3.68 -4.44
CA ALA A 62 -9.30 -4.21 -4.59
C ALA A 62 -10.36 -3.15 -4.28
N GLU A 63 -10.19 -2.35 -3.22
CA GLU A 63 -11.08 -1.22 -2.91
C GLU A 63 -11.07 -0.14 -4.01
N PHE A 64 -9.89 0.19 -4.55
CA PHE A 64 -9.74 1.17 -5.62
C PHE A 64 -10.39 0.70 -6.92
N LEU A 65 -10.11 -0.54 -7.34
CA LEU A 65 -10.69 -1.16 -8.54
C LEU A 65 -12.20 -1.34 -8.40
N SER A 66 -12.70 -1.73 -7.22
CA SER A 66 -14.13 -1.82 -6.96
C SER A 66 -14.83 -0.47 -7.13
N LYS A 67 -14.20 0.63 -6.66
CA LYS A 67 -14.71 1.99 -6.86
C LYS A 67 -14.59 2.46 -8.31
N ASN A 68 -13.52 2.12 -9.00
CA ASN A 68 -13.28 2.53 -10.38
C ASN A 68 -14.08 1.70 -11.40
N SER A 69 -14.48 0.49 -11.04
CA SER A 69 -15.25 -0.42 -11.90
C SER A 69 -16.76 -0.23 -11.78
N CYS A 70 -17.24 0.74 -10.98
CA CYS A 70 -18.65 1.10 -10.93
C CYS A 70 -18.98 2.17 -11.97
N SER A 71 -18.91 1.75 -13.23
CA SER A 71 -19.63 2.36 -14.35
C SER A 71 -20.31 1.25 -15.15
N CYS A 72 -21.18 0.45 -14.51
CA CYS A 72 -22.23 -0.30 -15.20
C CYS A 72 -23.26 -0.89 -14.20
N SER A 73 -24.46 -0.31 -14.23
CA SER A 73 -25.79 -0.90 -13.98
C SER A 73 -26.12 -1.60 -12.64
N GLN A 74 -26.89 -0.90 -11.80
CA GLN A 74 -28.29 -1.31 -11.53
C GLN A 74 -29.19 -0.08 -11.49
#